data_AF-A0A6B3CUT1-F1
#
_entry.id   AF-A0A6B3CUT1-F1
#
_cell.length_a   1.000
_cell.length_b   1.000
_cell.length_c   1.000
_cell.angle_alpha   90.00
_cell.angle_beta   90.00
_cell.angle_gamma   90.00
#
_symmetry.space_group_name_H-M   'P 1'
#
loop_
_entity.id
_entity.type
_entity.pdbx_description
1 polymer ?
#
loop_
_entity_poly.entity_id
_entity_poly.type
_entity_poly.pdbx_seq_one_letter_code
_entity_poly.pdbx_strand_id
1 'polypeptide(L)'
;TVGTVTVDSYTRVGDLAAARTALRRGAGLNGYPLATHDAATTRRMLDGVRDDTFPVQVRHGSAAPQHIFAASLRAGLDATEGGPVSY
;
A
#
# COMPACT_ATOMS: atom_id res chain seq x y z
N THR A 1 6.24 -10.70 15.61
CA THR A 1 6.50 -9.31 15.15
C THR A 1 5.75 -9.09 13.85
N VAL A 2 5.41 -7.86 13.49
CA VAL A 2 4.62 -7.56 12.28
C VAL A 2 5.39 -6.55 11.42
N GLY A 3 5.48 -6.82 10.12
CA GLY A 3 6.01 -5.86 9.14
C GLY A 3 4.95 -4.83 8.77
N THR A 4 5.37 -3.64 8.32
CA THR A 4 4.41 -2.60 7.92
C THR A 4 4.78 -2.01 6.57
N VAL A 5 3.76 -1.69 5.77
CA VAL A 5 3.89 -0.93 4.54
C VAL A 5 3.05 0.33 4.67
N THR A 6 3.71 1.48 4.78
CA THR A 6 3.05 2.79 4.79
C THR A 6 2.75 3.23 3.37
N VAL A 7 1.49 3.48 3.06
CA VAL A 7 0.98 3.90 1.74
C VAL A 7 1.27 5.37 1.50
N ASP A 8 1.63 5.74 0.27
CA ASP A 8 1.89 7.14 -0.10
C ASP A 8 0.64 8.03 -0.04
N SER A 9 0.82 9.33 0.11
CA SER A 9 -0.30 10.27 0.28
C SER A 9 -1.20 10.43 -0.96
N TYR A 10 -0.68 10.24 -2.17
CA TYR A 10 -1.55 10.29 -3.36
C TYR A 10 -2.48 9.08 -3.39
N THR A 11 -1.97 7.89 -3.09
CA THR A 11 -2.81 6.70 -2.95
C THR A 11 -3.84 6.88 -1.84
N ARG A 12 -3.51 7.52 -0.70
CA ARG A 12 -4.48 7.77 0.39
C ARG A 12 -5.70 8.59 -0.05
N VAL A 13 -5.53 9.51 -1.00
CA VAL A 13 -6.62 10.36 -1.52
C VAL A 13 -7.18 9.88 -2.86
N GLY A 14 -6.74 8.72 -3.35
CA GLY A 14 -7.20 8.14 -4.62
C GLY A 14 -6.57 8.75 -5.88
N ASP A 15 -5.58 9.64 -5.77
CA ASP A 15 -4.91 10.26 -6.91
C ASP A 15 -3.80 9.36 -7.48
N LEU A 16 -4.20 8.21 -8.02
CA LEU A 16 -3.26 7.23 -8.60
C LEU A 16 -2.57 7.77 -9.86
N ALA A 17 -3.10 8.83 -10.49
CA ALA A 17 -2.47 9.47 -11.64
C ALA A 17 -1.27 10.33 -11.22
N ALA A 18 -1.39 11.08 -10.12
CA ALA A 18 -0.28 11.80 -9.52
C ALA A 18 0.82 10.84 -9.02
N ALA A 19 0.44 9.76 -8.31
CA ALA A 19 1.40 8.74 -7.87
C ALA A 19 2.22 8.17 -9.04
N ARG A 20 1.55 7.76 -10.13
CA ARG A 20 2.20 7.28 -11.37
C ARG A 20 3.12 8.33 -11.99
N THR A 21 2.71 9.59 -11.97
CA THR A 21 3.50 10.69 -12.54
C THR A 21 4.75 10.96 -11.70
N ALA A 22 4.63 10.92 -10.37
CA ALA A 22 5.77 11.05 -9.47
C ALA A 22 6.81 9.95 -9.72
N LEU A 23 6.37 8.69 -9.81
CA LEU A 23 7.24 7.55 -10.12
C LEU A 23 7.94 7.71 -11.48
N ARG A 24 7.21 8.07 -12.55
CA ARG A 24 7.80 8.29 -13.88
C ARG A 24 8.83 9.42 -13.89
N ARG A 25 8.66 10.43 -13.03
CA ARG A 25 9.59 11.56 -12.91
C ARG A 25 10.73 11.30 -11.92
N GLY A 26 10.76 10.14 -11.26
CA GLY A 26 11.71 9.85 -10.18
C GLY A 26 11.52 10.76 -8.96
N ALA A 27 10.35 11.37 -8.80
CA ALA A 27 10.04 12.15 -7.62
C ALA A 27 9.80 11.20 -6.43
N GLY A 28 10.37 11.54 -5.27
CA GLY A 28 10.18 10.76 -4.06
C GLY A 28 8.71 10.74 -3.61
N LEU A 29 8.26 9.57 -3.16
CA LEU A 29 6.99 9.41 -2.47
C LEU A 29 7.22 9.26 -0.97
N ASN A 30 6.30 9.76 -0.16
CA ASN A 30 6.33 9.62 1.31
C ASN A 30 5.84 8.24 1.81
N GLY A 31 5.66 7.29 0.89
CA GLY A 31 5.19 5.94 1.17
C GLY A 31 5.21 5.06 -0.08
N TYR A 32 4.79 3.82 0.11
CA TYR A 32 4.73 2.79 -0.92
C TYR A 32 3.46 2.96 -1.77
N PRO A 33 3.58 2.99 -3.11
CA PRO A 33 2.46 3.24 -4.00
C PRO A 33 1.72 1.95 -4.35
N LEU A 34 1.11 1.34 -3.33
CA LEU A 34 0.49 0.00 -3.37
C LEU A 34 -0.54 -0.17 -4.49
N ALA A 35 -1.41 0.83 -4.69
CA ALA A 35 -2.46 0.77 -5.72
C ALA A 35 -1.98 1.23 -7.11
N THR A 36 -0.73 1.69 -7.22
CA THR A 36 -0.12 2.13 -8.48
C THR A 36 0.80 1.06 -9.05
N HIS A 37 1.53 0.33 -8.21
CA HIS A 37 2.26 -0.85 -8.65
C HIS A 37 1.31 -1.97 -9.09
N ASP A 38 1.79 -2.82 -9.99
CA ASP A 38 1.17 -4.12 -10.22
C ASP A 38 1.36 -4.99 -8.97
N ALA A 39 0.37 -5.86 -8.69
CA ALA A 39 0.43 -6.74 -7.52
C ALA A 39 1.66 -7.67 -7.53
N ALA A 40 2.21 -7.98 -8.70
CA ALA A 40 3.44 -8.76 -8.80
C ALA A 40 4.67 -8.02 -8.25
N THR A 41 4.75 -6.69 -8.40
CA THR A 41 5.83 -5.91 -7.77
C THR A 41 5.74 -5.96 -6.25
N THR A 42 4.55 -5.83 -5.68
CA THR A 42 4.37 -5.94 -4.23
C THR A 42 4.71 -7.34 -3.73
N ARG A 43 4.28 -8.40 -4.43
CA ARG A 43 4.64 -9.77 -4.08
C ARG A 43 6.15 -10.00 -4.11
N ARG A 44 6.86 -9.51 -5.14
CA ARG A 44 8.33 -9.58 -5.22
C ARG A 44 9.01 -8.79 -4.10
N MET A 45 8.48 -7.63 -3.73
CA MET A 45 9.01 -6.81 -2.64
C MET A 45 8.91 -7.51 -1.27
N LEU A 46 7.92 -8.39 -1.11
CA LEU A 46 7.66 -9.14 0.12
C LEU A 46 8.26 -10.56 0.11
N ASP A 47 8.86 -10.99 -0.99
CA ASP A 47 9.41 -12.32 -1.14
C ASP A 47 10.58 -12.55 -0.16
N GLY A 48 10.54 -13.66 0.57
CA GLY A 48 11.48 -13.96 1.67
C GLY A 48 11.33 -13.09 2.93
N VAL A 49 10.37 -12.16 2.98
CA VAL A 49 10.07 -11.34 4.17
C VAL A 49 8.75 -11.74 4.80
N ARG A 50 7.69 -11.89 3.99
CA ARG A 50 6.36 -12.23 4.48
C ARG A 50 6.19 -13.74 4.55
N ASP A 51 5.93 -14.25 5.75
CA ASP A 51 5.53 -15.63 6.01
C ASP A 51 4.53 -15.69 7.17
N ASP A 52 4.13 -16.90 7.57
CA ASP A 52 3.16 -17.14 8.64
C ASP A 52 3.61 -16.60 10.02
N THR A 53 4.91 -16.36 10.19
CA THR A 53 5.51 -15.83 11.43
C THR A 53 5.76 -14.32 11.38
N PHE A 54 5.76 -13.74 10.18
CA PHE A 54 5.99 -12.32 9.92
C PHE A 54 4.97 -11.74 8.92
N PRO A 55 3.70 -11.55 9.35
CA PRO A 55 2.69 -10.94 8.50
C PRO A 55 2.99 -9.45 8.25
N VAL A 56 2.43 -8.89 7.18
CA VAL A 56 2.61 -7.49 6.80
C VAL A 56 1.29 -6.72 6.81
N GLN A 57 1.24 -5.65 7.59
CA GLN A 57 0.09 -4.76 7.69
C GLN A 57 0.24 -3.54 6.77
N VAL A 58 -0.83 -3.24 6.03
CA VAL A 58 -0.96 -2.00 5.25
C VAL A 58 -1.37 -0.84 6.15
N ARG A 59 -0.59 0.24 6.09
CA ARG A 59 -0.72 1.43 6.90
C ARG A 59 -1.00 2.66 6.04
N HIS A 60 -2.06 3.43 6.30
CA HIS A 60 -2.46 4.51 5.38
C HIS A 60 -2.95 5.81 6.04
N GLY A 61 -4.21 5.92 6.44
CA GLY A 61 -4.89 7.20 6.68
C GLY A 61 -5.68 7.66 5.47
N SER A 62 -6.75 6.93 5.12
CA SER A 62 -7.58 7.20 3.95
C SER A 62 -9.05 7.07 4.33
N ALA A 63 -9.82 8.14 4.08
CA ALA A 63 -11.26 8.19 4.30
C ALA A 63 -12.06 7.30 3.33
N ALA A 64 -11.50 6.99 2.15
CA ALA A 64 -12.10 6.12 1.14
C ALA A 64 -11.09 5.07 0.65
N PRO A 65 -10.83 4.02 1.45
CA PRO A 65 -9.73 3.09 1.23
C PRO A 65 -10.07 1.90 0.32
N GLN A 66 -11.20 1.91 -0.39
CA GLN A 66 -11.68 0.73 -1.12
C GLN A 66 -10.68 0.24 -2.18
N HIS A 67 -10.02 1.16 -2.89
CA HIS A 67 -8.98 0.82 -3.87
C HIS A 67 -7.70 0.31 -3.19
N ILE A 68 -7.40 0.77 -1.98
CA ILE A 68 -6.28 0.28 -1.17
C ILE A 68 -6.55 -1.16 -0.77
N PHE A 69 -7.73 -1.46 -0.23
CA PHE A 69 -8.11 -2.83 0.15
C PHE A 69 -8.07 -3.77 -1.06
N ALA A 70 -8.60 -3.34 -2.21
CA ALA A 70 -8.54 -4.13 -3.42
C ALA A 70 -7.09 -4.40 -3.88
N ALA A 71 -6.18 -3.43 -3.75
CA ALA A 71 -4.78 -3.61 -4.05
C ALA A 71 -4.08 -4.55 -3.04
N SER A 72 -4.36 -4.39 -1.74
CA SER A 72 -3.85 -5.26 -0.68
C SER A 72 -4.24 -6.72 -0.91
N LEU A 73 -5.51 -6.98 -1.23
CA LEU A 73 -6.01 -8.33 -1.52
C LEU A 73 -5.33 -8.94 -2.74
N ARG A 74 -5.16 -8.18 -3.83
CA ARG A 74 -4.44 -8.66 -5.02
C ARG A 74 -2.97 -8.97 -4.75
N ALA A 75 -2.35 -8.25 -3.81
CA ALA A 75 -0.98 -8.48 -3.38
C ALA A 75 -0.83 -9.61 -2.33
N GLY A 76 -1.94 -10.08 -1.76
CA GLY A 76 -1.95 -11.12 -0.72
C GLY A 76 -1.52 -10.61 0.67
N LEU A 77 -1.84 -9.36 1.01
CA LEU A 77 -1.53 -8.77 2.31
C LEU A 77 -2.61 -9.08 3.35
N ASP A 78 -2.17 -9.30 4.59
CA ASP A 78 -2.94 -10.00 5.62
C ASP A 78 -3.74 -9.06 6.54
N ALA A 79 -3.34 -7.79 6.63
CA ALA A 79 -3.95 -6.83 7.53
C ALA A 79 -3.94 -5.40 6.99
N THR A 80 -4.92 -4.62 7.43
CA THR A 80 -5.00 -3.17 7.20
C THR A 80 -5.32 -2.48 8.51
N GLU A 81 -4.76 -1.28 8.74
CA GLU A 81 -5.18 -0.42 9.83
C GLU A 81 -6.34 0.50 9.40
N GLY A 82 -6.87 1.27 10.36
CA GLY A 82 -7.85 2.32 10.11
C GLY A 82 -9.27 2.00 10.54
N GLY A 83 -10.14 2.98 10.35
CA GLY A 83 -11.57 2.92 10.63
C GLY A 83 -12.25 4.19 10.15
N PRO A 84 -13.59 4.20 9.97
CA PRO A 84 -14.32 5.28 9.31
C PRO A 84 -14.30 6.62 10.07
N VAL A 85 -13.88 6.62 11.33
CA VAL A 85 -13.76 7.84 12.16
C VAL A 85 -12.30 8.25 12.34
N SER A 86 -11.39 7.28 12.45
CA SER A 86 -9.98 7.56 12.69
C SER A 86 -9.26 8.04 11.43
N TYR A 87 -9.77 7.73 10.23
CA TYR A 87 -9.19 7.97 8.90
C TYR A 87 -10.07 8.76 7.94
#